data_AF-A0A5E4IFP5-F1
#
_entry.id   AF-A0A5E4IFP5-F1
#
_cell.length_a   1.000
_cell.length_b   1.000
_cell.length_c   1.000
_cell.angle_alpha   90.00
_cell.angle_beta   90.00
_cell.angle_gamma   90.00
#
_symmetry.space_group_name_H-M   'P 1'
#
loop_
_entity.id
_entity.type
_entity.pdbx_description
1 polymer ?
#
loop_
_entity_poly.entity_id
_entity_poly.type
_entity_poly.pdbx_seq_one_letter_code
_entity_poly.pdbx_strand_id
1 'polypeptide(L)' 'MSDIAEEMIKEGLLLHHPTGYGTQVSLNSQKKGEIDRIIKEVLGGEPEVNDN' A
#
# COMPACT_ATOMS: atom_id res chain seq x y z
N MET A 1 2.50 13.25 9.95
CA MET A 1 2.42 11.99 9.17
C MET A 1 3.76 11.28 9.37
N SER A 2 3.83 9.95 9.27
CA SER A 2 5.14 9.27 9.33
C SER A 2 5.90 9.54 8.03
N ASP A 3 7.22 9.75 8.11
CA ASP A 3 8.09 10.00 6.94
C ASP A 3 7.93 8.88 5.89
N ILE A 4 7.82 7.63 6.35
CA ILE A 4 7.59 6.45 5.50
C ILE A 4 6.24 6.55 4.77
N ALA A 5 5.19 7.03 5.44
CA ALA A 5 3.88 7.17 4.82
C ALA A 5 3.88 8.25 3.74
N GLU A 6 4.64 9.34 3.93
CA GLU A 6 4.80 10.39 2.91
C GLU A 6 5.53 9.89 1.68
N GLU A 7 6.57 9.07 1.85
CA GLU A 7 7.28 8.43 0.73
C GLU A 7 6.36 7.47 -0.03
N MET A 8 5.63 6.60 0.67
CA MET A 8 4.69 5.68 0.03
C MET A 8 3.54 6.41 -0.71
N ILE A 9 3.14 7.60 -0.24
CA ILE A 9 2.20 8.47 -0.96
C ILE A 9 2.84 9.05 -2.23
N LYS A 10 4.10 9.52 -2.17
CA LYS A 10 4.84 10.03 -3.33
C LYS A 10 5.03 8.98 -4.42
N GLU A 11 5.26 7.73 -4.02
CA GLU A 11 5.36 6.57 -4.92
C GLU A 11 4.01 6.07 -5.44
N GLY A 12 2.91 6.59 -4.87
CA GLY A 12 1.54 6.24 -5.24
C GLY A 12 1.07 4.90 -4.69
N LEU A 13 1.80 4.29 -3.76
CA LEU A 13 1.43 3.04 -3.09
C LEU A 13 0.32 3.25 -2.05
N LEU A 14 0.30 4.44 -1.42
CA LEU A 14 -0.77 4.89 -0.55
C LEU A 14 -1.56 6.03 -1.19
N LEU A 15 -2.87 5.99 -0.99
CA LEU A 15 -3.76 7.13 -1.18
C LEU A 15 -3.94 7.85 0.15
N HIS A 16 -4.06 9.17 0.11
CA HIS A 16 -4.31 9.97 1.29
C HIS A 16 -5.60 10.78 1.15
N HIS A 17 -6.35 10.83 2.25
CA HIS A 17 -7.62 11.52 2.35
C HIS A 17 -7.54 12.48 3.54
N PRO A 18 -7.44 13.80 3.29
CA PRO A 18 -7.57 14.80 4.34
C PRO A 18 -8.95 14.70 5.00
N THR A 19 -8.99 14.69 6.33
CA THR A 19 -10.22 14.68 7.13
C THR A 19 -10.16 15.83 8.15
N GLY A 20 -11.30 16.18 8.75
CA GLY A 20 -11.36 17.22 9.78
C GLY A 20 -10.54 16.93 11.06
N TYR A 21 -10.14 15.68 11.28
CA TYR A 21 -9.39 15.26 12.47
C TYR A 21 -7.98 14.72 12.14
N GLY A 22 -7.52 14.88 10.91
CA GLY A 22 -6.21 14.41 10.47
C GLY A 22 -6.24 13.80 9.07
N THR A 23 -5.22 13.02 8.74
CA THR A 23 -5.09 12.38 7.42
C THR A 23 -5.35 10.89 7.56
N GLN A 24 -6.32 10.39 6.81
CA GLN A 24 -6.52 8.96 6.64
C GLN A 24 -5.72 8.49 5.42
N VAL A 25 -5.15 7.29 5.49
CA VAL A 25 -4.42 6.66 4.38
C VAL A 25 -5.02 5.29 4.07
N SER A 26 -4.94 4.90 2.81
CA SER A 26 -5.39 3.60 2.31
C SER A 26 -4.40 3.06 1.26
N LEU A 27 -4.36 1.75 1.05
CA LEU A 27 -3.57 1.16 -0.03
C LEU A 27 -4.19 1.52 -1.39
N ASN A 28 -3.35 1.86 -2.36
CA ASN A 28 -3.81 2.11 -3.71
C ASN A 28 -4.10 0.79 -4.44
N SER A 29 -5.38 0.47 -4.64
CA SER A 29 -5.80 -0.75 -5.35
C SER A 29 -5.33 -0.81 -6.81
N GLN A 30 -5.10 0.33 -7.45
CA GLN A 30 -4.55 0.39 -8.81
C GLN A 30 -3.09 -0.09 -8.88
N LYS A 31 -2.42 -0.13 -7.71
CA LYS A 31 -1.03 -0.54 -7.54
C LYS A 31 -0.91 -1.92 -6.88
N LYS A 32 -2.00 -2.69 -6.79
CA LYS A 32 -2.03 -3.99 -6.10
C LYS A 32 -0.90 -4.93 -6.52
N GLY A 33 -0.63 -5.08 -7.83
CA GLY A 33 0.42 -5.99 -8.31
C GLY A 33 1.82 -5.60 -7.83
N GLU A 34 2.10 -4.31 -7.72
CA GLU A 34 3.37 -3.78 -7.21
C GLU A 34 3.47 -3.97 -5.69
N ILE A 35 2.38 -3.67 -4.97
CA ILE A 35 2.28 -3.87 -3.52
C ILE A 35 2.46 -5.35 -3.17
N ASP A 36 1.76 -6.25 -3.85
CA ASP A 36 1.88 -7.70 -3.67
C ASP A 36 3.33 -8.16 -3.93
N ARG A 37 3.98 -7.62 -4.96
CA ARG A 37 5.37 -7.95 -5.29
C ARG A 37 6.32 -7.53 -4.16
N ILE A 38 6.21 -6.31 -3.65
CA ILE A 38 7.03 -5.81 -2.55
C ILE A 38 6.85 -6.71 -1.31
N ILE A 39 5.60 -7.02 -0.96
CA ILE A 39 5.29 -7.90 0.18
C ILE A 39 5.91 -9.29 -0.03
N LYS A 40 5.83 -9.85 -1.23
CA LYS A 40 6.45 -11.16 -1.57
C LYS A 40 7.97 -11.12 -1.47
N GLU A 41 8.61 -10.11 -2.03
CA GLU A 41 10.06 -9.95 -2.01
C GLU A 41 10.60 -9.82 -0.57
N VAL A 42 9.84 -9.14 0.31
CA VAL A 42 10.26 -8.90 1.70
C VAL A 42 9.90 -10.07 2.63
N LEU A 43 8.71 -10.65 2.49
CA LEU A 43 8.21 -11.70 3.39
C LEU A 43 8.45 -13.13 2.90
N GLY A 44 8.92 -13.32 1.67
CA GLY A 44 9.23 -14.63 1.09
C GLY A 44 8.04 -15.57 0.91
N GLY A 45 6.80 -15.08 1.02
CA GLY A 45 5.58 -15.88 0.90
C GLY A 45 5.07 -15.94 -0.55
N GLU A 46 4.85 -17.15 -1.09
CA GLU A 46 4.11 -17.31 -2.34
C GLU A 46 2.64 -16.90 -2.15
N PRO A 47 1.98 -16.30 -3.16
CA PRO A 47 0.57 -15.94 -3.05
C PRO A 47 -0.27 -17.21 -2.87
N GLU A 48 -1.09 -17.28 -1.82
CA GLU A 48 -2.21 -18.22 -1.80
C GLU A 48 -3.14 -17.88 -2.97
N VAL A 49 -3.12 -18.74 -3.98
CA VAL A 49 -4.02 -18.70 -5.12
C VAL A 49 -5.38 -19.17 -4.60
N ASN A 50 -6.27 -18.22 -4.28
CA ASN A 50 -7.69 -18.56 -4.08
C ASN A 50 -8.35 -18.61 -5.47
N ASP A 51 -8.27 -19.78 -6.08
CA ASP A 51 -9.14 -20.14 -7.21
C ASP A 51 -10.56 -20.32 -6.65
N ASN A 52 -11.46 -19.43 -7.04
CA ASN A 52 -12.90 -19.50 -6.76
C ASN A 52 -13.68 -19.65 -8.07
#